data_AF-A0A6L9K9R5-F1
#
_entry.id   AF-A0A6L9K9R5-F1
#
_cell.length_a   1.000
_cell.length_b   1.000
_cell.length_c   1.000
_cell.angle_alpha   90.00
_cell.angle_beta   90.00
_cell.angle_gamma   90.00
#
_symmetry.space_group_name_H-M   'P 1'
#
loop_
_entity.id
_entity.type
_entity.pdbx_description
1 polymer ?
#
loop_
_entity_poly.entity_id
_entity_poly.type
_entity_poly.pdbx_seq_one_letter_code
_entity_poly.pdbx_strand_id
1 'polypeptide(L)'
;MKYNKTNLVRLMMASIEQESLNTEKSREYLSSQGLNPDSIVSDGLKRIKKIQLQINAERTRMEMGSIESFKLNAIKVVEDLLSNVNFSFTEFVKHEGLAMSFRNMESLGKEDIKDLLIKHFTLKLLEDQKKK
;
A
#
# COMPACT_ATOMS: atom_id res chain seq x y z
N MET A 1 26.35 11.90 -37.07
CA MET A 1 25.10 11.67 -36.31
C MET A 1 25.16 10.29 -35.66
N LYS A 2 25.22 10.21 -34.33
CA LYS A 2 25.20 8.92 -33.61
C LYS A 2 23.74 8.51 -33.38
N TYR A 3 23.26 7.49 -34.08
CA TYR A 3 21.95 6.91 -33.83
C TYR A 3 21.97 6.18 -32.48
N ASN A 4 21.28 6.72 -31.48
CA ASN A 4 21.09 6.10 -30.18
C ASN A 4 19.98 5.04 -30.27
N LYS A 5 20.15 3.88 -29.64
CA LYS A 5 19.13 2.81 -29.55
C LYS A 5 17.77 3.35 -29.08
N THR A 6 17.77 4.34 -28.19
CA THR A 6 16.56 5.02 -27.71
C THR A 6 15.79 5.74 -28.83
N ASN A 7 16.48 6.27 -29.84
CA ASN A 7 15.85 6.93 -30.98
C ASN A 7 15.26 5.92 -31.97
N LEU A 8 15.88 4.74 -32.13
CA LEU A 8 15.33 3.65 -32.92
C LEU A 8 14.05 3.10 -32.29
N VAL A 9 14.04 2.92 -30.96
CA VAL A 9 12.85 2.49 -30.21
C VAL A 9 11.73 3.54 -30.33
N ARG A 10 12.06 4.83 -30.20
CA ARG A 10 11.07 5.91 -30.43
C ARG A 10 10.52 5.93 -31.85
N LEU A 11 11.37 5.73 -32.85
CA LEU A 11 10.93 5.70 -34.26
C LEU A 11 10.02 4.50 -34.53
N MET A 12 10.38 3.32 -34.02
CA MET A 12 9.53 2.12 -34.13
C MET A 12 8.22 2.29 -33.38
N MET A 13 8.22 2.88 -32.19
CA MET A 13 6.99 3.18 -31.45
C MET A 13 6.12 4.21 -32.19
N ALA A 14 6.71 5.25 -32.79
CA ALA A 14 5.99 6.25 -33.56
C ALA A 14 5.37 5.68 -34.86
N SER A 15 6.06 4.75 -35.53
CA SER A 15 5.52 4.02 -36.68
C SER A 15 4.38 3.07 -36.28
N ILE A 16 4.51 2.39 -35.14
CA ILE A 16 3.45 1.54 -34.58
C ILE A 16 2.25 2.39 -34.16
N GLU A 17 2.46 3.57 -33.59
CA GLU A 17 1.39 4.50 -33.22
C GLU A 17 0.62 5.01 -34.45
N GLN A 18 1.27 5.21 -35.60
CA GLN A 18 0.59 5.65 -36.82
C GLN A 18 -0.28 4.57 -37.49
N GLU A 19 0.15 3.31 -37.52
CA GLU A 19 -0.68 2.20 -38.03
C GLU A 19 -1.72 1.72 -37.00
N SER A 20 -1.46 1.87 -35.70
CA SER A 20 -2.37 1.53 -34.60
C SER A 20 -3.56 2.50 -34.44
N LEU A 21 -3.58 3.64 -35.13
CA LEU A 21 -4.65 4.65 -34.99
C LEU A 21 -5.97 4.25 -35.66
N ASN A 22 -5.98 3.21 -36.50
CA ASN A 22 -7.21 2.65 -37.06
C ASN A 22 -7.47 1.27 -36.46
N THR A 23 -8.06 1.27 -35.27
CA THR A 23 -8.44 0.07 -34.50
C THR A 23 -9.34 -0.86 -35.31
N GLU A 24 -10.16 -0.33 -36.21
CA GLU A 24 -11.08 -1.08 -37.06
C GLU A 24 -10.35 -1.81 -38.19
N LYS A 25 -9.48 -1.13 -38.94
CA LYS A 25 -8.61 -1.77 -39.95
C LYS A 25 -7.68 -2.83 -39.36
N SER A 26 -7.18 -2.59 -38.14
CA SER A 26 -6.33 -3.56 -37.44
C SER A 26 -7.12 -4.81 -37.04
N ARG A 27 -8.37 -4.64 -36.58
CA ARG A 27 -9.27 -5.77 -36.28
C ARG A 27 -9.63 -6.55 -37.53
N GLU A 28 -9.96 -5.88 -38.62
CA GLU A 28 -10.27 -6.50 -39.91
C GLU A 28 -9.07 -7.29 -40.46
N TYR A 29 -7.87 -6.68 -40.44
CA TYR A 29 -6.64 -7.35 -40.86
C TYR A 29 -6.36 -8.60 -40.04
N LEU A 30 -6.40 -8.52 -38.71
CA LEU A 30 -6.15 -9.68 -37.84
C LEU A 30 -7.21 -10.77 -38.01
N SER A 31 -8.47 -10.38 -38.19
CA SER A 31 -9.56 -11.33 -38.49
C SER A 31 -9.38 -12.01 -39.86
N SER A 32 -8.91 -11.27 -40.86
CA SER A 32 -8.59 -11.81 -42.19
C SER A 32 -7.44 -12.82 -42.18
N GLN A 33 -6.54 -12.72 -41.20
CA GLN A 33 -5.46 -13.67 -40.94
C GLN A 33 -5.90 -14.86 -40.06
N GLY A 34 -7.21 -14.99 -39.77
CA GLY A 34 -7.77 -16.08 -38.98
C GLY A 34 -7.58 -15.93 -37.46
N LEU A 35 -7.11 -14.77 -36.98
CA LEU A 35 -7.04 -14.48 -35.55
C LEU A 35 -8.38 -13.93 -35.05
N ASN A 36 -8.65 -14.09 -33.74
CA ASN A 36 -9.80 -13.46 -33.09
C ASN A 36 -9.31 -12.29 -32.22
N PRO A 37 -9.38 -11.03 -32.71
CA PRO A 37 -8.86 -9.88 -31.99
C PRO A 37 -9.53 -9.67 -30.64
N ASP A 38 -10.83 -9.92 -30.54
CA ASP A 38 -11.59 -9.74 -29.29
C ASP A 38 -11.17 -10.77 -28.23
N SER A 39 -10.90 -12.01 -28.63
CA SER A 39 -10.36 -13.03 -27.73
C SER A 39 -8.96 -12.65 -27.23
N ILE A 40 -8.09 -12.16 -28.12
CA ILE A 40 -6.72 -11.74 -27.78
C ILE A 40 -6.76 -10.56 -26.80
N VAL A 41 -7.61 -9.57 -27.05
CA VAL A 41 -7.79 -8.42 -26.14
C VAL A 41 -8.32 -8.90 -24.79
N SER A 42 -9.35 -9.76 -24.78
CA SER A 42 -9.92 -10.31 -23.55
C SER A 42 -8.88 -11.05 -22.71
N ASP A 43 -8.08 -11.91 -23.34
CA ASP A 43 -7.04 -12.68 -22.63
C ASP A 43 -5.87 -11.79 -22.18
N GLY A 44 -5.52 -10.77 -22.97
CA GLY A 44 -4.57 -9.72 -22.57
C GLY A 44 -5.05 -8.98 -21.32
N LEU A 45 -6.31 -8.54 -21.31
CA LEU A 45 -6.92 -7.87 -20.16
C LEU A 45 -6.99 -8.76 -18.92
N LYS A 46 -7.31 -10.05 -19.07
CA LYS A 46 -7.27 -11.03 -17.96
C LYS A 46 -5.87 -11.15 -17.38
N ARG A 47 -4.83 -11.21 -18.22
CA ARG A 47 -3.43 -11.27 -17.78
C ARG A 47 -3.02 -9.99 -17.04
N ILE A 48 -3.36 -8.82 -17.58
CA ILE A 48 -3.10 -7.53 -16.92
C ILE A 48 -3.77 -7.48 -15.55
N LYS A 49 -5.05 -7.87 -15.47
CA LYS A 49 -5.80 -7.91 -14.20
C LYS A 49 -5.16 -8.87 -13.20
N LYS A 50 -4.71 -10.05 -13.65
CA LYS A 50 -4.01 -11.02 -12.80
C LYS A 50 -2.72 -10.43 -12.23
N ILE A 51 -1.91 -9.76 -13.06
CA ILE A 51 -0.67 -9.11 -12.63
C ILE A 51 -0.97 -8.00 -11.62
N GLN A 52 -1.98 -7.15 -11.89
CA GLN A 52 -2.39 -6.10 -10.95
C GLN A 52 -2.83 -6.66 -9.59
N LEU A 53 -3.59 -7.76 -9.59
CA LEU A 53 -3.99 -8.44 -8.36
C LEU A 53 -2.78 -9.00 -7.59
N GLN A 54 -1.82 -9.58 -8.28
CA GLN A 54 -0.59 -10.09 -7.66
C GLN A 54 0.24 -8.95 -7.04
N ILE A 55 0.44 -7.86 -7.78
CA ILE A 55 1.15 -6.67 -7.28
C ILE A 55 0.45 -6.09 -6.04
N ASN A 56 -0.88 -5.97 -6.08
CA ASN A 56 -1.64 -5.47 -4.94
C ASN A 56 -1.54 -6.40 -3.73
N ALA A 57 -1.62 -7.72 -3.94
CA ALA A 57 -1.48 -8.70 -2.87
C ALA A 57 -0.06 -8.67 -2.25
N GLU A 58 0.98 -8.53 -3.07
CA GLU A 58 2.36 -8.37 -2.59
C GLU A 58 2.54 -7.08 -1.80
N ARG A 59 1.98 -5.97 -2.29
CA ARG A 59 1.97 -4.70 -1.57
C ARG A 59 1.29 -4.81 -0.21
N THR A 60 0.09 -5.41 -0.18
CA THR A 60 -0.63 -5.66 1.07
C THR A 60 0.15 -6.57 2.01
N ARG A 61 0.83 -7.62 1.51
CA ARG A 61 1.69 -8.47 2.36
C ARG A 61 2.85 -7.70 2.96
N MET A 62 3.50 -6.84 2.19
CA MET A 62 4.59 -5.99 2.71
C MET A 62 4.07 -5.01 3.77
N GLU A 63 2.93 -4.37 3.51
CA GLU A 63 2.25 -3.51 4.47
C GLU A 63 1.89 -4.27 5.75
N MET A 64 1.31 -5.48 5.65
CA MET A 64 0.98 -6.32 6.80
C MET A 64 2.21 -6.72 7.62
N GLY A 65 3.29 -7.15 6.96
CA GLY A 65 4.54 -7.51 7.65
C GLY A 65 5.14 -6.31 8.39
N SER A 66 5.07 -5.12 7.80
CA SER A 66 5.49 -3.89 8.49
C SER A 66 4.59 -3.56 9.69
N ILE A 67 3.27 -3.67 9.57
CA ILE A 67 2.30 -3.43 10.66
C ILE A 67 2.56 -4.36 11.84
N GLU A 68 2.85 -5.64 11.58
CA GLU A 68 3.13 -6.60 12.64
C GLU A 68 4.41 -6.27 13.40
N SER A 69 5.46 -5.83 12.70
CA SER A 69 6.68 -5.33 13.32
C SER A 69 6.45 -4.07 14.16
N PHE A 70 5.60 -3.15 13.70
CA PHE A 70 5.23 -1.96 14.47
C PHE A 70 4.43 -2.31 15.72
N LYS A 71 3.53 -3.29 15.63
CA LYS A 71 2.76 -3.77 16.77
C LYS A 71 3.68 -4.40 17.82
N LEU A 72 4.64 -5.23 17.42
CA LEU A 72 5.61 -5.82 18.35
C LEU A 72 6.48 -4.75 19.03
N ASN A 73 6.94 -3.76 18.27
CA ASN A 73 7.69 -2.63 18.83
C ASN A 73 6.82 -1.79 19.79
N ALA A 74 5.55 -1.55 19.45
CA ALA A 74 4.63 -0.85 20.31
C ALA A 74 4.38 -1.62 21.62
N ILE A 75 4.18 -2.94 21.56
CA ILE A 75 4.06 -3.80 22.74
C ILE A 75 5.27 -3.63 23.65
N LYS A 76 6.48 -3.72 23.09
CA LYS A 76 7.72 -3.58 23.87
C LYS A 76 7.83 -2.20 24.53
N VAL A 77 7.56 -1.12 23.80
CA VAL A 77 7.58 0.25 24.34
C VAL A 77 6.56 0.41 25.47
N VAL A 78 5.37 -0.17 25.32
CA VAL A 78 4.32 -0.12 26.34
C VAL A 78 4.68 -0.95 27.57
N GLU A 79 5.29 -2.12 27.40
CA GLU A 79 5.77 -2.93 28.51
C GLU A 79 6.89 -2.23 29.28
N ASP A 80 7.84 -1.62 28.59
CA ASP A 80 8.89 -0.80 29.21
C ASP A 80 8.28 0.40 29.95
N LEU A 81 7.28 1.07 29.36
CA LEU A 81 6.59 2.22 29.96
C LEU A 81 5.79 1.83 31.22
N LEU A 82 5.05 0.71 31.17
CA LEU A 82 4.27 0.20 32.30
C LEU A 82 5.14 -0.42 33.39
N SER A 83 6.37 -0.85 33.08
CA SER A 83 7.35 -1.31 34.06
C SER A 83 7.95 -0.16 34.89
N ASN A 84 7.82 1.08 34.43
CA ASN A 84 8.32 2.25 35.13
C ASN A 84 7.40 2.60 36.31
N VAL A 85 7.96 2.57 37.52
CA VAL A 85 7.25 2.83 38.79
C VAL A 85 6.64 4.25 38.83
N ASN A 86 7.18 5.19 38.05
CA ASN A 86 6.70 6.58 38.00
C ASN A 86 5.64 6.82 36.91
N PHE A 87 5.20 5.79 36.18
CA PHE A 87 4.24 5.98 35.11
C PHE A 87 2.82 6.23 35.63
N SER A 88 2.25 7.37 35.26
CA SER A 88 0.85 7.72 35.49
C SER A 88 0.12 7.88 34.16
N PHE A 89 -0.85 7.00 33.89
CA PHE A 89 -1.65 7.05 32.66
C PHE A 89 -2.40 8.39 32.52
N THR A 90 -2.90 8.93 33.63
CA THR A 90 -3.61 10.22 33.66
C THR A 90 -2.70 11.38 33.27
N GLU A 91 -1.43 11.37 33.68
CA GLU A 91 -0.44 12.37 33.26
C GLU A 91 -0.05 12.21 31.80
N PHE A 92 0.15 10.97 31.35
CA PHE A 92 0.43 10.65 29.96
C PHE A 92 -0.66 11.16 29.01
N VAL A 93 -1.93 10.92 29.35
CA VAL A 93 -3.08 11.37 28.54
C VAL A 93 -3.17 12.90 28.46
N LYS A 94 -2.83 13.60 29.55
CA LYS A 94 -2.75 15.07 29.56
C LYS A 94 -1.61 15.59 28.70
N HIS A 95 -0.43 14.96 28.78
CA HIS A 95 0.75 15.37 28.02
C HIS A 95 0.60 15.13 26.51
N GLU A 96 0.09 13.97 26.10
CA GLU A 96 -0.11 13.62 24.68
C GLU A 96 -1.42 14.20 24.08
N GLY A 97 -2.19 15.00 24.84
CA GLY A 97 -3.40 15.66 24.33
C GLY A 97 -4.53 14.68 23.96
N LEU A 98 -4.55 13.50 24.57
CA LEU A 98 -5.42 12.37 24.24
C LEU A 98 -6.89 12.56 24.70
N ALA A 99 -7.23 13.73 25.25
CA ALA A 99 -8.42 14.03 26.05
C ALA A 99 -9.79 13.80 25.38
N MET A 100 -9.88 13.71 24.06
CA MET A 100 -11.18 13.57 23.37
C MET A 100 -11.71 12.11 23.29
N SER A 101 -10.84 11.11 23.45
CA SER A 101 -11.22 9.69 23.24
C SER A 101 -11.66 8.97 24.51
N PHE A 102 -11.42 9.57 25.68
CA PHE A 102 -11.51 8.88 26.95
C PHE A 102 -12.47 9.55 27.92
N ARG A 103 -13.76 9.57 27.57
CA ARG A 103 -14.82 10.02 28.49
C ARG A 103 -14.94 9.15 29.75
N ASN A 104 -14.35 7.95 29.75
CA ASN A 104 -14.41 6.98 30.85
C ASN A 104 -13.01 6.50 31.31
N MET A 105 -12.02 7.39 31.46
CA MET A 105 -10.66 6.99 31.93
C MET A 105 -10.68 6.26 33.27
N GLU A 106 -11.63 6.59 34.14
CA GLU A 106 -11.73 6.05 35.51
C GLU A 106 -12.22 4.59 35.54
N SER A 107 -12.84 4.10 34.47
CA SER A 107 -13.33 2.71 34.39
C SER A 107 -12.39 1.78 33.62
N LEU A 108 -11.22 2.26 33.17
CA LEU A 108 -10.27 1.45 32.41
C LEU A 108 -9.47 0.56 33.35
N GLY A 109 -9.53 -0.75 33.11
CA GLY A 109 -8.65 -1.71 33.78
C GLY A 109 -7.21 -1.60 33.28
N LYS A 110 -6.27 -2.28 33.96
CA LYS A 110 -4.86 -2.32 33.53
C LYS A 110 -4.69 -2.84 32.11
N GLU A 111 -5.48 -3.84 31.71
CA GLU A 111 -5.42 -4.38 30.35
C GLU A 111 -5.99 -3.42 29.31
N ASP A 112 -7.08 -2.70 29.64
CA ASP A 112 -7.63 -1.69 28.74
C ASP A 112 -6.62 -0.55 28.49
N ILE A 113 -5.90 -0.14 29.55
CA ILE A 113 -4.82 0.85 29.47
C ILE A 113 -3.69 0.33 28.56
N LYS A 114 -3.28 -0.93 28.75
CA LYS A 114 -2.24 -1.56 27.92
C LYS A 114 -2.64 -1.56 26.44
N ASP A 115 -3.84 -2.01 26.12
CA ASP A 115 -4.35 -2.09 24.75
C ASP A 115 -4.46 -0.71 24.09
N LEU A 116 -4.89 0.30 24.85
CA LEU A 116 -4.98 1.67 24.37
C LEU A 116 -3.61 2.27 24.06
N LEU A 117 -2.63 2.05 24.94
CA LEU A 117 -1.26 2.49 24.71
C LEU A 117 -0.66 1.77 23.50
N ILE A 118 -0.85 0.46 23.36
CA ILE A 118 -0.36 -0.31 22.20
C ILE A 118 -0.96 0.27 20.92
N LYS A 119 -2.27 0.55 20.90
CA LYS A 119 -2.93 1.15 19.74
C LYS A 119 -2.38 2.53 19.42
N HIS A 120 -2.20 3.38 20.43
CA HIS A 120 -1.64 4.72 20.26
C HIS A 120 -0.21 4.67 19.68
N PHE A 121 0.69 3.89 20.28
CA PHE A 121 2.07 3.76 19.81
C PHE A 121 2.17 3.10 18.44
N THR A 122 1.32 2.12 18.14
CA THR A 122 1.26 1.51 16.79
C THR A 122 0.89 2.56 15.74
N LEU A 123 -0.12 3.40 16.02
CA LEU A 123 -0.53 4.47 15.12
C LEU A 123 0.56 5.55 14.96
N LYS A 124 1.20 5.94 16.07
CA LYS A 124 2.31 6.92 16.08
C LYS A 124 3.49 6.43 15.22
N LEU A 125 3.90 5.18 15.38
CA LEU A 125 4.98 4.57 14.59
C LEU A 125 4.63 4.45 13.09
N LEU A 126 3.37 4.18 12.76
CA LEU A 126 2.88 4.16 11.38
C LEU A 126 2.88 5.55 10.74
N GLU A 127 2.49 6.59 11.49
CA GLU A 127 2.51 7.97 11.01
C GLU A 127 3.93 8.48 10.77
N ASP A 128 4.87 8.13 11.65
CA ASP A 128 6.29 8.51 11.51
C ASP A 128 6.96 7.89 10.27
N GLN A 129 6.48 6.73 9.82
CA GLN A 129 6.91 6.13 8.55
C GLN A 129 6.33 6.84 7.33
N LYS A 130 5.07 7.28 7.39
CA LYS A 130 4.43 8.01 6.28
C LYS A 130 5.01 9.40 6.05
N LYS A 131 5.70 9.96 7.05
CA LYS A 131 6.35 11.28 6.99
C LYS A 131 7.81 11.23 6.51
N LYS A 132 8.41 10.03 6.38
CA LYS A 132 9.73 9.82 5.78
C LYS A 132 9.64 9.59 4.28
#